data_AF-A0A2N8K836-F1
#
_entry.id   AF-A0A2N8K836-F1
#
_cell.length_a   1.000
_cell.length_b   1.000
_cell.length_c   1.000
_cell.angle_alpha   90.00
_cell.angle_beta   90.00
_cell.angle_gamma   90.00
#
_symmetry.space_group_name_H-M   'P 1'
#
loop_
_entity.id
_entity.type
_entity.pdbx_description
1 polymer ?
#
loop_
_entity_poly.entity_id
_entity_poly.type
_entity_poly.pdbx_seq_one_letter_code
_entity_poly.pdbx_strand_id
1 'polypeptide(L)'
;APDWQRLLERREDYRIGTVPAGGLLLTAGADVQKDRIEVSIWAFGRGKAAWLVEHRILMGDTARTEVWSALAKLMGETWTHSSGCHLSLARLALDTGYATQEAYAFVRSVRDARLMPIKGIAGGAALIGTPTAVDATASGKKLRRGIKVFPVAGSIA
;
A
#
# COMPACT_ATOMS: atom_id res chain seq x y z
N ALA A 1 -5.49 -12.70 -21.99
CA ALA A 1 -4.67 -11.53 -21.64
C ALA A 1 -4.38 -10.73 -22.90
N PRO A 2 -4.25 -9.38 -22.84
CA PRO A 2 -3.84 -8.60 -24.00
C PRO A 2 -2.44 -9.01 -24.48
N ASP A 3 -2.14 -8.76 -25.76
CA ASP A 3 -0.85 -9.06 -26.38
C ASP A 3 0.27 -8.20 -25.75
N TRP A 4 1.34 -8.85 -25.30
CA TRP A 4 2.44 -8.20 -24.60
C TRP A 4 3.20 -7.20 -25.50
N GLN A 5 3.21 -7.42 -26.82
CA GLN A 5 3.83 -6.49 -27.77
C GLN A 5 3.14 -5.13 -27.75
N ARG A 6 1.79 -5.13 -27.72
CA ARG A 6 0.98 -3.91 -27.61
C ARG A 6 1.15 -3.19 -26.27
N LEU A 7 1.45 -3.93 -25.20
CA LEU A 7 1.76 -3.32 -23.90
C LEU A 7 3.14 -2.65 -23.93
N LEU A 8 4.12 -3.31 -24.56
CA LEU A 8 5.48 -2.79 -24.69
C LEU A 8 5.53 -1.52 -25.54
N GLU A 9 4.77 -1.47 -26.64
CA GLU A 9 4.66 -0.28 -27.50
C GLU A 9 4.05 0.93 -26.80
N ARG A 10 3.23 0.70 -25.76
CA ARG A 10 2.60 1.75 -24.95
C ARG A 10 3.44 2.19 -23.77
N ARG A 11 4.67 1.68 -23.63
CA ARG A 11 5.55 2.12 -22.55
C ARG A 11 5.85 3.60 -22.72
N GLU A 12 5.83 4.32 -21.61
CA GLU A 12 6.21 5.72 -21.56
C GLU A 12 7.58 5.83 -20.90
N ASP A 13 8.44 6.70 -21.45
CA ASP A 13 9.68 7.06 -20.80
C ASP A 13 9.41 8.11 -19.73
N TYR A 14 9.69 7.78 -18.47
CA TYR A 14 9.68 8.73 -17.36
C TYR A 14 10.80 8.39 -16.38
N ARG A 15 11.27 9.40 -15.67
CA ARG A 15 12.35 9.25 -14.70
C ARG A 15 11.82 8.58 -13.43
N ILE A 16 12.38 7.42 -13.07
CA ILE A 16 12.12 6.75 -11.78
C ILE A 16 12.39 7.73 -10.63
N GLY A 17 11.50 7.75 -9.64
CA GLY A 17 11.51 8.66 -8.50
C GLY A 17 10.90 10.04 -8.78
N THR A 18 10.48 10.32 -10.02
CA THR A 18 9.78 11.57 -10.39
C THR A 18 8.34 11.27 -10.79
N VAL A 19 7.38 12.05 -10.29
CA VAL A 19 5.98 11.89 -10.70
C VAL A 19 5.78 12.49 -12.10
N PRO A 20 5.31 11.73 -13.10
CA PRO A 20 5.08 12.24 -14.45
C PRO A 20 4.01 13.34 -14.49
N ALA A 21 3.98 14.14 -15.56
CA ALA A 21 3.06 15.29 -15.69
C ALA A 21 1.56 14.92 -15.58
N GLY A 22 1.20 13.68 -15.92
CA GLY A 22 -0.16 13.17 -15.79
C GLY A 22 -0.51 12.62 -14.41
N GLY A 23 0.47 12.48 -13.51
CA GLY A 23 0.31 11.90 -12.18
C GLY A 23 -0.25 12.92 -11.19
N LEU A 24 -1.49 12.70 -10.74
CA LEU A 24 -2.24 13.64 -9.90
C LEU A 24 -2.40 13.15 -8.45
N LEU A 25 -2.24 11.86 -8.22
CA LEU A 25 -2.46 11.20 -6.94
C LEU A 25 -1.39 10.14 -6.72
N LEU A 26 -0.77 10.11 -5.54
CA LEU A 26 0.14 9.04 -5.16
C LEU A 26 -0.52 8.07 -4.18
N THR A 27 -0.36 6.78 -4.46
CA THR A 27 -0.68 5.70 -3.52
C THR A 27 0.49 4.73 -3.45
N ALA A 28 0.58 3.98 -2.35
CA ALA A 28 1.58 2.93 -2.21
C ALA A 28 0.94 1.59 -1.85
N GLY A 29 1.57 0.50 -2.27
CA GLY A 29 1.34 -0.84 -1.73
C GLY A 29 2.61 -1.33 -1.05
N ALA A 30 2.49 -1.86 0.17
CA ALA A 30 3.56 -2.45 0.95
C ALA A 30 3.27 -3.94 1.17
N ASP A 31 4.15 -4.80 0.63
CA ASP A 31 4.13 -6.24 0.82
C ASP A 31 5.16 -6.63 1.90
N VAL A 32 4.71 -7.36 2.91
CA VAL A 32 5.52 -7.72 4.08
C VAL A 32 6.09 -9.11 3.89
N GLN A 33 7.40 -9.27 4.04
CA GLN A 33 8.08 -10.56 3.95
C GLN A 33 8.93 -10.80 5.19
N LYS A 34 9.62 -11.93 5.29
CA LYS A 34 10.42 -12.28 6.47
C LYS A 34 11.55 -11.28 6.73
N ASP A 35 12.24 -10.87 5.68
CA ASP A 35 13.51 -10.14 5.74
C ASP A 35 13.45 -8.74 5.11
N ARG A 36 12.26 -8.31 4.68
CA ARG A 36 12.05 -7.01 4.06
C ARG A 36 10.56 -6.62 4.01
N ILE A 37 10.34 -5.35 3.69
CA ILE A 37 9.07 -4.82 3.20
C ILE A 37 9.29 -4.22 1.81
N GLU A 38 8.57 -4.69 0.81
CA GLU A 38 8.62 -4.15 -0.54
C GLU A 38 7.52 -3.11 -0.73
N VAL A 39 7.90 -1.87 -1.07
CA VAL A 39 6.96 -0.76 -1.22
C VAL A 39 6.98 -0.27 -2.66
N SER A 40 5.83 -0.34 -3.33
CA SER A 40 5.66 0.22 -4.68
C SER A 40 4.79 1.47 -4.63
N ILE A 41 5.34 2.60 -5.09
CA ILE A 41 4.67 3.90 -5.16
C ILE A 41 4.14 4.11 -6.57
N TRP A 42 2.83 4.31 -6.67
CA TRP A 42 2.11 4.48 -7.92
C TRP A 42 1.50 5.87 -8.01
N ALA A 43 1.69 6.50 -9.16
CA ALA A 43 0.96 7.71 -9.55
C ALA A 43 -0.25 7.34 -10.39
N PHE A 44 -1.38 7.99 -10.11
CA PHE A 44 -2.61 7.86 -10.88
C PHE A 44 -3.01 9.18 -11.50
N GLY A 45 -3.49 9.11 -12.74
CA GLY A 45 -3.90 10.24 -13.54
C GLY A 45 -5.30 10.09 -14.12
N ARG A 46 -5.63 11.00 -15.03
CA ARG A 46 -6.91 10.96 -15.77
C ARG A 46 -7.00 9.71 -16.64
N GLY A 47 -8.22 9.25 -16.90
CA GLY A 47 -8.45 8.10 -17.78
C GLY A 47 -7.92 6.76 -17.25
N LYS A 48 -7.71 6.63 -15.92
CA LYS A 48 -7.09 5.45 -15.27
C LYS A 48 -5.63 5.22 -15.67
N ALA A 49 -4.93 6.24 -16.17
CA ALA A 49 -3.50 6.18 -16.37
C ALA A 49 -2.78 5.96 -15.04
N ALA A 50 -1.74 5.13 -15.05
CA ALA A 50 -0.97 4.79 -13.87
C ALA A 50 0.52 4.60 -14.20
N TRP A 51 1.39 5.05 -13.30
CA TRP A 51 2.85 4.96 -13.45
C TRP A 51 3.47 4.46 -12.15
N LEU A 52 4.41 3.52 -12.26
CA LEU A 52 5.22 3.08 -11.13
C LEU A 52 6.30 4.12 -10.89
N VAL A 53 6.10 5.02 -9.93
CA VAL A 53 7.04 6.10 -9.64
C VAL A 53 8.33 5.54 -9.05
N GLU A 54 8.20 4.63 -8.10
CA GLU A 54 9.33 4.06 -7.37
C GLU A 54 8.96 2.70 -6.81
N HIS A 55 9.90 1.77 -6.80
CA HIS A 55 9.83 0.56 -6.00
C HIS A 55 11.01 0.56 -5.03
N ARG A 56 10.72 0.51 -3.73
CA ARG A 56 11.71 0.57 -2.67
C ARG A 56 11.64 -0.68 -1.81
N ILE A 57 12.79 -1.29 -1.58
CA ILE A 57 12.92 -2.43 -0.68
C ILE A 57 13.47 -1.93 0.65
N LEU A 58 12.67 -2.06 1.71
CA LEU A 58 13.07 -1.78 3.08
C LEU A 58 13.59 -3.08 3.71
N MET A 59 14.91 -3.27 3.69
CA MET A 59 15.54 -4.47 4.26
C MET A 59 15.43 -4.49 5.79
N GLY A 60 15.16 -5.65 6.36
CA GLY A 60 15.14 -5.89 7.79
C GLY A 60 14.17 -7.00 8.20
N ASP A 61 14.50 -7.71 9.28
CA ASP A 61 13.63 -8.71 9.89
C ASP A 61 12.32 -8.05 10.35
N THR A 62 11.18 -8.51 9.82
CA THR A 62 9.86 -7.94 10.13
C THR A 62 9.36 -8.29 11.52
N ALA A 63 10.07 -9.15 12.26
CA ALA A 63 9.91 -9.30 13.70
C ALA A 63 10.51 -8.12 14.51
N ARG A 64 11.25 -7.21 13.86
CA ARG A 64 12.00 -6.13 14.51
C ARG A 64 11.47 -4.75 14.11
N THR A 65 11.60 -3.77 15.00
CA THR A 65 10.94 -2.46 14.87
C THR A 65 11.60 -1.53 13.84
N GLU A 66 12.82 -1.82 13.44
CA GLU A 66 13.65 -0.99 12.57
C GLU A 66 13.04 -0.90 11.15
N VAL A 67 12.62 -2.03 10.57
CA VAL A 67 12.01 -2.06 9.23
C VAL A 67 10.66 -1.34 9.21
N TRP A 68 9.86 -1.50 10.28
CA TRP A 68 8.61 -0.77 10.46
C TRP A 68 8.82 0.74 10.63
N SER A 69 9.89 1.13 11.33
CA SER A 69 10.27 2.55 11.49
C SER A 69 10.70 3.15 10.15
N ALA A 70 11.37 2.38 9.29
CA ALA A 70 11.67 2.80 7.91
C ALA A 70 10.39 3.00 7.08
N LEU A 71 9.41 2.11 7.23
CA LEU A 71 8.10 2.26 6.57
C LEU A 71 7.35 3.51 7.05
N ALA A 72 7.35 3.80 8.35
CA ALA A 72 6.75 5.03 8.89
C ALA A 72 7.45 6.29 8.35
N LYS A 73 8.77 6.28 8.21
CA LYS A 73 9.52 7.39 7.60
C LYS A 73 9.10 7.59 6.15
N LEU A 74 9.02 6.51 5.36
CA LEU A 74 8.59 6.54 3.96
C LEU A 74 7.19 7.16 3.82
N MET A 75 6.26 6.87 4.74
CA MET A 75 4.92 7.47 4.71
C MET A 75 4.93 9.01 4.87
N GLY A 76 5.96 9.57 5.50
CA GLY A 76 6.16 11.00 5.65
C GLY A 76 6.88 11.66 4.48
N GLU A 77 7.40 10.89 3.52
CA GLU A 77 8.13 11.41 2.37
C GLU A 77 7.19 12.07 1.34
N THR A 78 7.82 12.84 0.46
CA THR A 78 7.18 13.48 -0.69
C THR A 78 7.99 13.22 -1.94
N TRP A 79 7.29 13.08 -3.08
CA TRP A 79 7.90 12.91 -4.39
C TRP A 79 7.72 14.17 -5.22
N THR A 80 8.75 14.50 -5.99
CA THR A 80 8.73 15.67 -6.86
C THR A 80 7.99 15.33 -8.16
N HIS A 81 6.95 16.09 -8.46
CA HIS A 81 6.25 16.05 -9.73
C HIS A 81 7.03 16.80 -10.81
N SER A 82 6.84 16.44 -12.07
CA SER A 82 7.54 17.07 -13.21
C SER A 82 7.31 18.58 -13.33
N SER A 83 6.22 19.11 -12.76
CA SER A 83 5.97 20.55 -12.63
C SER A 83 6.76 21.24 -11.51
N GLY A 84 7.51 20.48 -10.71
CA GLY A 84 8.28 20.95 -9.55
C GLY A 84 7.52 20.94 -8.22
N CYS A 85 6.22 20.64 -8.18
CA CYS A 85 5.49 20.53 -6.91
C CYS A 85 5.81 19.20 -6.19
N HIS A 86 5.66 19.19 -4.87
CA HIS A 86 5.83 17.99 -4.06
C HIS A 86 4.48 17.34 -3.77
N LEU A 87 4.39 16.03 -3.99
CA LEU A 87 3.21 15.21 -3.70
C LEU A 87 3.52 14.24 -2.56
N SER A 88 2.63 14.16 -1.58
CA SER A 88 2.66 13.14 -0.52
C SER A 88 1.80 11.94 -0.90
N LEU A 89 2.02 10.79 -0.26
CA LEU A 89 1.08 9.66 -0.35
C LEU A 89 -0.31 10.08 0.15
N ALA A 90 -1.33 9.74 -0.63
CA ALA A 90 -2.73 9.84 -0.22
C ALA A 90 -3.24 8.56 0.46
N ARG A 91 -2.69 7.41 0.08
CA ARG A 91 -3.00 6.10 0.68
C ARG A 91 -1.79 5.18 0.64
N LEU A 92 -1.65 4.33 1.65
CA LEU A 92 -0.74 3.19 1.65
C LEU A 92 -1.53 1.93 2.03
N ALA A 93 -1.60 0.95 1.14
CA ALA A 93 -2.11 -0.38 1.45
C ALA A 93 -0.99 -1.25 2.02
N LEU A 94 -1.17 -1.79 3.22
CA LEU A 94 -0.22 -2.70 3.87
C LEU A 94 -0.80 -4.10 3.86
N ASP A 95 -0.16 -5.03 3.15
CA ASP A 95 -0.58 -6.43 3.19
C ASP A 95 -0.24 -7.04 4.55
N THR A 96 -1.26 -7.57 5.22
CA THR A 96 -1.16 -8.17 6.55
C THR A 96 -1.14 -9.70 6.51
N GLY A 97 -0.99 -10.28 5.31
CA GLY A 97 -0.87 -11.72 5.08
C GLY A 97 0.36 -12.37 5.74
N TYR A 98 1.41 -11.60 6.02
CA TYR A 98 2.62 -12.03 6.73
C TYR A 98 2.91 -11.12 7.94
N ALA A 99 3.64 -11.62 8.94
CA ALA A 99 3.95 -10.91 10.20
C ALA A 99 2.74 -10.15 10.77
N THR A 100 1.59 -10.83 10.80
CA THR A 100 0.28 -10.19 10.99
C THR A 100 0.19 -9.40 12.30
N GLN A 101 0.78 -9.91 13.38
CA GLN A 101 0.72 -9.25 14.69
C GLN A 101 1.59 -7.99 14.71
N GLU A 102 2.76 -8.04 14.11
CA GLU A 102 3.70 -6.92 13.95
C GLU A 102 3.09 -5.85 13.04
N ALA A 103 2.49 -6.25 11.91
CA ALA A 103 1.77 -5.34 11.02
C ALA A 103 0.60 -4.63 11.73
N TYR A 104 -0.18 -5.36 12.53
CA TYR A 104 -1.24 -4.76 13.35
C TYR A 104 -0.68 -3.84 14.44
N ALA A 105 0.40 -4.23 15.12
CA ALA A 105 1.07 -3.38 16.09
C ALA A 105 1.55 -2.06 15.46
N PHE A 106 2.14 -2.13 14.27
CA PHE A 106 2.56 -0.97 13.49
C PHE A 106 1.38 -0.07 13.10
N VAL A 107 0.30 -0.63 12.57
CA VAL A 107 -0.90 0.14 12.21
C VAL A 107 -1.47 0.88 13.44
N ARG A 108 -1.44 0.23 14.62
CA ARG A 108 -1.88 0.83 15.88
C ARG A 108 -0.99 1.97 16.36
N SER A 109 0.33 1.85 16.16
CA SER A 109 1.29 2.82 16.65
C SER A 109 1.27 4.09 15.80
N VAL A 110 1.16 3.96 14.48
CA VAL A 110 1.23 5.09 13.55
C VAL A 110 -0.03 5.96 13.57
N ARG A 111 -1.23 5.35 13.71
CA ARG A 111 -2.53 6.05 13.73
C ARG A 111 -2.75 7.05 12.58
N ASP A 112 -2.13 6.79 11.43
CA ASP A 112 -2.25 7.63 10.25
C ASP A 112 -3.43 7.15 9.40
N ALA A 113 -4.34 8.07 9.07
CA ALA A 113 -5.53 7.76 8.30
C ALA A 113 -5.22 7.22 6.90
N ARG A 114 -4.05 7.52 6.32
CA ARG A 114 -3.61 7.06 4.99
C ARG A 114 -3.28 5.57 4.96
N LEU A 115 -2.89 5.00 6.09
CA LEU A 115 -2.50 3.58 6.19
C LEU A 115 -3.75 2.69 6.19
N MET A 116 -3.76 1.71 5.30
CA MET A 116 -4.86 0.75 5.12
C MET A 116 -4.31 -0.66 5.28
N PRO A 117 -4.51 -1.33 6.42
CA PRO A 117 -4.22 -2.75 6.49
C PRO A 117 -5.21 -3.50 5.60
N ILE A 118 -4.67 -4.28 4.67
CA ILE A 118 -5.46 -5.09 3.74
C ILE A 118 -5.17 -6.57 3.95
N LYS A 119 -6.11 -7.39 3.49
CA LYS A 119 -5.93 -8.85 3.41
C LYS A 119 -6.57 -9.37 2.13
N GLY A 120 -5.81 -10.11 1.34
CA GLY A 120 -6.34 -10.79 0.15
C GLY A 120 -7.40 -11.83 0.51
N ILE A 121 -8.48 -11.89 -0.26
CA ILE A 121 -9.49 -12.95 -0.22
C ILE A 121 -9.73 -13.47 -1.64
N ALA A 122 -10.09 -14.75 -1.78
CA ALA A 122 -10.25 -15.39 -3.08
C ALA A 122 -11.34 -14.72 -3.94
N GLY A 123 -12.46 -14.33 -3.34
CA GLY A 123 -13.53 -13.62 -4.01
C GLY A 123 -14.46 -12.90 -3.04
N GLY A 124 -15.22 -11.93 -3.52
CA GLY A 124 -16.15 -11.16 -2.71
C GLY A 124 -17.17 -10.38 -3.54
N ALA A 125 -18.18 -9.80 -2.88
CA ALA A 125 -19.20 -8.99 -3.55
C ALA A 125 -18.68 -7.63 -4.07
N ALA A 126 -17.46 -7.25 -3.69
CA ALA A 126 -16.78 -6.03 -4.13
C ALA A 126 -15.25 -6.23 -4.09
N LEU A 127 -14.50 -5.48 -4.90
CA LEU A 127 -13.03 -5.51 -4.92
C LEU A 127 -12.41 -5.14 -3.57
N ILE A 128 -13.00 -4.17 -2.88
CA ILE A 128 -12.66 -3.80 -1.51
C ILE A 128 -13.91 -4.01 -0.68
N GLY A 129 -13.91 -5.02 0.18
CA GLY A 129 -15.06 -5.34 1.02
C GLY A 129 -15.13 -4.52 2.31
N THR A 130 -16.19 -4.73 3.08
CA THR A 130 -16.42 -4.03 4.34
C THR A 130 -15.30 -4.30 5.36
N PRO A 131 -14.70 -3.25 5.96
CA PRO A 131 -13.60 -3.44 6.90
C PRO A 131 -14.03 -4.20 8.14
N THR A 132 -13.26 -5.22 8.52
CA THR A 132 -13.55 -6.08 9.67
C THR A 132 -12.65 -5.74 10.85
N ALA A 133 -13.25 -5.58 12.04
CA ALA A 133 -12.49 -5.38 13.27
C ALA A 133 -11.70 -6.65 13.62
N VAL A 134 -10.38 -6.50 13.80
CA VAL A 134 -9.46 -7.59 14.14
C VAL A 134 -8.99 -7.57 15.59
N ASP A 135 -9.15 -6.45 16.30
CA ASP A 135 -8.86 -6.40 17.72
C ASP A 135 -10.01 -6.99 18.55
N ALA A 136 -9.67 -7.82 19.53
CA ALA A 136 -10.60 -8.36 20.51
C ALA A 136 -10.04 -8.20 21.94
N THR A 137 -10.92 -8.12 22.94
CA THR A 137 -10.56 -8.22 24.35
C THR A 137 -10.07 -9.64 24.68
N ALA A 138 -9.45 -9.84 25.85
CA ALA A 138 -9.11 -11.18 26.36
C ALA A 138 -10.34 -12.12 26.43
N SER A 139 -11.54 -11.56 26.57
CA SER A 139 -12.83 -12.27 26.52
C SER A 139 -13.39 -12.47 25.10
N GLY A 140 -12.63 -12.17 24.05
CA GLY A 140 -13.01 -12.36 22.65
C GLY A 140 -13.94 -11.29 22.05
N LYS A 141 -14.30 -10.25 22.80
CA LYS A 141 -15.20 -9.19 22.32
C LYS A 141 -14.44 -8.24 21.40
N LYS A 142 -14.90 -8.11 20.14
CA LYS A 142 -14.29 -7.17 19.17
C LYS A 142 -14.34 -5.73 19.69
N LEU A 143 -13.20 -5.03 19.59
CA LEU A 143 -13.10 -3.63 19.98
C LEU A 143 -13.72 -2.72 18.91
N ARG A 144 -14.74 -1.94 19.28
CA ARG A 144 -15.48 -1.04 18.37
C ARG A 144 -14.60 0.04 17.70
N ARG A 145 -13.50 0.43 18.37
CA ARG A 145 -12.47 1.36 17.86
C ARG A 145 -11.13 0.67 17.58
N GLY A 146 -11.13 -0.66 17.49
CA GLY A 146 -9.95 -1.43 17.14
C GLY A 146 -9.57 -1.29 15.67
N ILE A 147 -8.41 -1.82 15.31
CA ILE A 147 -7.95 -1.86 13.92
C ILE A 147 -9.00 -2.58 13.06
N LYS A 148 -9.26 -2.01 11.88
CA LYS A 148 -10.10 -2.61 10.85
C LYS A 148 -9.26 -2.97 9.65
N VAL A 149 -9.36 -4.22 9.21
CA VAL A 149 -8.67 -4.73 8.03
C VAL A 149 -9.64 -4.79 6.86
N PHE A 150 -9.18 -4.34 5.69
CA PHE A 150 -9.96 -4.27 4.47
C PHE A 150 -9.72 -5.55 3.65
N PRO A 151 -10.75 -6.38 3.41
CA PRO A 151 -10.61 -7.51 2.50
C PRO A 151 -10.49 -7.02 1.05
N VAL A 152 -9.50 -7.53 0.32
CA VAL A 152 -9.28 -7.23 -1.11
C VAL A 152 -9.52 -8.50 -1.91
N ALA A 153 -10.53 -8.48 -2.77
CA ALA A 153 -10.97 -9.66 -3.50
C ALA A 153 -10.19 -9.87 -4.81
N GLY A 154 -9.70 -11.09 -5.03
CA GLY A 154 -9.06 -11.50 -6.29
C GLY A 154 -10.05 -11.64 -7.45
N SER A 155 -11.33 -11.87 -7.15
CA SER A 155 -12.43 -11.88 -8.13
C SER A 155 -13.71 -11.32 -7.51
N ILE A 156 -14.61 -10.84 -8.38
CA ILE A 156 -15.97 -10.43 -7.99
C ILE A 156 -16.94 -11.46 -8.57
N ALA A 157 -17.93 -11.87 -7.77
CA ALA A 157 -19.01 -12.74 -8.18
C ALA A 157 -20.14 -11.96 -8.86
#